data_AF-A0A258TX32-F1
#
_entry.id   AF-A0A258TX32-F1
#
_cell.length_a   1.000
_cell.length_b   1.000
_cell.length_c   1.000
_cell.angle_alpha   90.00
_cell.angle_beta   90.00
_cell.angle_gamma   90.00
#
_symmetry.space_group_name_H-M   'P 1'
#
loop_
_entity.id
_entity.type
_entity.pdbx_description
1 polymer ?
#
loop_
_entity_poly.entity_id
_entity_poly.type
_entity_poly.pdbx_seq_one_letter_code
_entity_poly.pdbx_strand_id
1 'polypeptide(L)' 'MNDSKIVVALDFQEATQALALVNQLDPTLCKLKVGKELFTSAGPSFVEKLVDKQFDVFLDLKFHDI' A
#
# COMPACT_ATOMS: atom_id res chain seq x y z
N MET A 1 15.49 -2.44 9.00
CA MET A 1 14.69 -2.10 7.81
C MET A 1 15.13 -3.04 6.71
N ASN A 2 14.19 -3.74 6.09
CA ASN A 2 14.50 -4.73 5.09
C ASN A 2 14.66 -4.00 3.75
N ASP A 3 15.82 -4.14 3.11
CA ASP A 3 16.17 -3.40 1.88
C ASP A 3 15.58 -4.10 0.64
N SER A 4 14.31 -4.50 0.71
CA SER A 4 13.63 -5.09 -0.43
C SER A 4 13.58 -4.07 -1.57
N LYS A 5 14.13 -4.49 -2.71
CA LYS A 5 14.15 -3.71 -3.96
C LYS A 5 12.83 -3.80 -4.73
N ILE A 6 11.88 -4.62 -4.25
CA ILE A 6 10.60 -4.85 -4.91
C ILE A 6 9.54 -3.97 -4.26
N VAL A 7 8.83 -3.20 -5.09
CA VAL A 7 7.66 -2.42 -4.69
C VAL A 7 6.45 -2.92 -5.47
N VAL A 8 5.43 -3.41 -4.77
CA VAL A 8 4.19 -3.89 -5.36
C VAL A 8 3.15 -2.77 -5.35
N ALA A 9 2.64 -2.42 -6.53
CA ALA A 9 1.59 -1.42 -6.68
C ALA A 9 0.21 -2.02 -6.35
N LEU A 10 -0.50 -1.42 -5.40
CA LEU A 10 -1.89 -1.76 -5.08
C LEU A 10 -2.85 -0.95 -5.96
N ASP A 11 -2.82 -1.21 -7.27
CA ASP A 11 -3.65 -0.49 -8.24
C ASP A 11 -5.05 -1.14 -8.32
N PHE A 12 -5.84 -0.93 -7.25
CA PHE A 12 -7.22 -1.39 -7.12
C PHE A 12 -8.15 -0.23 -6.77
N GLN A 13 -9.40 -0.31 -7.23
CA GLN A 13 -10.43 0.68 -6.86
C GLN A 13 -10.95 0.45 -5.43
N GLU A 14 -11.03 -0.82 -5.03
CA GLU A 14 -11.64 -1.26 -3.78
C GLU A 14 -10.61 -1.85 -2.80
N ALA A 15 -10.72 -1.45 -1.52
CA ALA A 15 -9.84 -1.90 -0.45
C ALA A 15 -9.84 -3.42 -0.26
N THR A 16 -10.99 -4.08 -0.47
CA THR A 16 -11.14 -5.52 -0.29
C THR A 16 -10.29 -6.31 -1.29
N GLN A 17 -10.23 -5.86 -2.55
CA GLN A 17 -9.43 -6.51 -3.59
C GLN A 17 -7.93 -6.32 -3.30
N ALA A 18 -7.54 -5.11 -2.90
CA ALA A 18 -6.16 -4.84 -2.50
C ALA A 18 -5.74 -5.71 -1.30
N LEU A 19 -6.58 -5.84 -0.27
CA LEU A 19 -6.31 -6.70 0.88
C LEU A 19 -6.20 -8.17 0.52
N ALA A 20 -6.99 -8.65 -0.44
CA ALA A 20 -6.89 -10.03 -0.92
C ALA A 20 -5.52 -10.33 -1.53
N LEU A 21 -4.92 -9.38 -2.27
CA LEU A 21 -3.55 -9.49 -2.75
C LEU A 21 -2.55 -9.42 -1.59
N VAL A 22 -2.68 -8.41 -0.72
CA VAL A 22 -1.75 -8.19 0.41
C VAL A 22 -1.63 -9.41 1.31
N ASN A 23 -2.73 -10.14 1.55
CA ASN A 23 -2.72 -11.36 2.37
C ASN A 23 -1.94 -12.52 1.75
N GLN A 24 -1.55 -12.44 0.48
CA GLN A 24 -0.73 -13.44 -0.22
C GLN A 24 0.75 -13.03 -0.29
N LEU A 25 1.10 -11.82 0.17
CA LEU A 25 2.45 -11.28 0.09
C LEU A 25 3.19 -11.43 1.42
N ASP A 26 4.51 -11.58 1.33
CA ASP A 26 5.39 -11.57 2.49
C ASP A 26 5.98 -10.16 2.67
N PRO A 27 5.77 -9.50 3.83
CA PRO A 27 6.31 -8.17 4.11
C PRO A 27 7.84 -8.11 4.12
N THR A 28 8.53 -9.25 4.25
CA THR A 28 9.99 -9.32 4.15
C THR A 28 10.49 -9.31 2.71
N LEU A 29 9.63 -9.56 1.72
CA LEU A 29 10.02 -9.67 0.32
C LEU A 29 9.68 -8.42 -0.50
N CYS A 30 8.80 -7.54 -0.02
CA CYS A 30 8.38 -6.36 -0.80
C CYS A 30 7.86 -5.21 0.06
N LYS A 31 7.85 -4.02 -0.56
CA LYS A 31 7.15 -2.82 -0.08
C LYS A 31 5.85 -2.66 -0.85
N LEU A 32 4.87 -1.96 -0.28
CA LEU A 32 3.58 -1.70 -0.92
C LEU A 32 3.47 -0.25 -1.36
N LYS A 33 3.03 0.01 -2.60
CA LYS A 33 2.71 1.35 -3.08
C LYS A 33 1.20 1.55 -3.10
N VAL A 34 0.72 2.55 -2.36
CA VAL A 34 -0.69 2.96 -2.37
C VAL A 34 -0.82 4.26 -3.17
N GLY A 35 -1.60 4.20 -4.25
CA GLY A 35 -1.89 5.38 -5.08
C GLY A 35 -3.06 6.23 -4.56
N LYS A 36 -3.21 7.43 -5.12
CA LYS A 36 -4.26 8.40 -4.74
C LYS A 36 -5.70 7.86 -4.81
N GLU A 37 -6.03 7.00 -5.79
CA GLU A 37 -7.39 6.48 -5.97
C GLU A 37 -7.79 5.60 -4.78
N LEU A 38 -7.00 4.56 -4.52
CA LEU A 38 -7.20 3.65 -3.39
C LEU A 38 -7.12 4.40 -2.04
N PHE A 39 -6.19 5.36 -1.91
CA PHE A 39 -6.08 6.15 -0.69
C PHE A 39 -7.32 7.03 -0.45
N THR A 40 -7.88 7.62 -1.50
CA THR A 40 -9.06 8.49 -1.38
C THR A 40 -10.32 7.67 -1.11
N SER A 41 -10.46 6.47 -1.72
CA SER A 41 -11.64 5.61 -1.50
C SER A 41 -11.61 4.90 -0.14
N ALA A 42 -10.45 4.36 0.27
CA ALA A 42 -10.31 3.56 1.48
C ALA A 42 -9.87 4.38 2.72
N GLY A 43 -9.36 5.58 2.49
CA GLY A 43 -8.87 6.49 3.53
C GLY A 43 -7.59 6.02 4.23
N PRO A 44 -7.11 6.81 5.22
CA PRO A 44 -5.89 6.50 5.97
C PRO A 44 -5.93 5.16 6.72
N SER A 45 -7.12 4.73 7.17
CA SER A 45 -7.32 3.46 7.89
C SER A 45 -6.86 2.24 7.09
N PHE A 46 -6.84 2.34 5.75
CA PHE A 46 -6.30 1.28 4.91
C PHE A 46 -4.78 1.16 5.06
N VAL A 47 -4.08 2.29 5.11
CA VAL A 47 -2.62 2.34 5.28
C VAL A 47 -2.23 1.81 6.66
N GLU A 48 -2.96 2.19 7.70
CA GLU A 48 -2.77 1.68 9.06
C GLU A 48 -2.79 0.15 9.09
N LYS A 49 -3.77 -0.48 8.42
CA LYS A 49 -3.84 -1.95 8.31
C LYS A 49 -2.64 -2.59 7.60
N LEU A 50 -2.02 -1.89 6.64
CA LEU A 50 -0.82 -2.40 5.96
C LEU A 50 0.41 -2.33 6.87
N VAL A 51 0.53 -1.25 7.64
CA VAL A 51 1.60 -1.08 8.63
C VAL A 51 1.45 -2.08 9.77
N ASP A 52 0.22 -2.33 10.24
CA ASP A 52 -0.08 -3.37 11.24
C ASP A 52 0.25 -4.78 10.74
N LYS A 53 0.32 -4.98 9.42
CA LYS A 53 0.80 -6.20 8.75
C LYS A 53 2.29 -6.18 8.44
N GLN A 54 3.05 -5.26 9.05
CA GLN A 54 4.50 -5.13 8.97
C GLN A 54 5.04 -4.78 7.57
N PHE A 55 4.20 -4.28 6.65
CA PHE A 55 4.67 -3.80 5.36
C PHE A 55 5.28 -2.39 5.47
N ASP A 56 6.39 -2.18 4.78
CA ASP A 56 6.85 -0.82 4.43
C ASP A 56 5.92 -0.26 3.33
N VAL A 57 5.28 0.88 3.60
CA VAL A 57 4.30 1.49 2.69
C VAL A 57 4.85 2.78 2.07
N PHE A 58 4.78 2.86 0.74
CA PHE A 58 5.03 4.06 -0.04
C PHE A 58 3.70 4.69 -0.48
N LEU A 59 3.39 5.88 0.03
CA LEU A 59 2.22 6.65 -0.38
C LEU A 59 2.53 7.49 -1.62
N ASP A 60 2.08 7.00 -2.78
CA ASP A 60 2.27 7.62 -4.08
C ASP A 60 1.07 8.51 -4.43
N LEU A 61 0.86 9.53 -3.60
CA LEU A 61 -0.27 10.45 -3.71
C LEU A 61 -0.05 11.53 -4.78
N LYS A 62 1.20 11.74 -5.19
CA LYS A 62 1.61 12.77 -6.14
C LYS A 62 0.99 14.12 -5.79
N PHE A 63 1.20 14.58 -4.56
CA PHE A 63 0.78 15.92 -4.16
C PHE A 63 1.61 16.96 -4.91
N HIS A 64 0.92 17.80 -5.66
CA HIS A 64 1.47 18.95 -6.35
C HIS A 64 0.64 20.14 -5.88
N ASP A 65 1.12 20.81 -4.85
CA ASP A 65 0.48 22.01 -4.28
C ASP A 65 1.20 23.29 -4.77
N ILE A 66 0.58 24.45 -4.53
CA ILE A 66 0.95 25.77 -5.09
C ILE A 66 2.10 26.47 -4.38
#